data_AF-A0A8H6XJ11-F1
#
_entry.id   AF-A0A8H6XJ11-F1
#
_cell.length_a   1.000
_cell.length_b   1.000
_cell.length_c   1.000
_cell.angle_alpha   90.00
_cell.angle_beta   90.00
_cell.angle_gamma   90.00
#
_symmetry.space_group_name_H-M   'P 1'
#
loop_
_entity.id
_entity.type
_entity.pdbx_description
1 polymer ?
#
loop_
_entity_poly.entity_id
_entity_poly.type
_entity_poly.pdbx_seq_one_letter_code
_entity_poly.pdbx_strand_id
1 'polypeptide(L)'
;MSTPSRWNWRVSGVNLPPPNSRTLNPLTPRAYDELGFDPTSAYDLRHHLGVCTDEPGRFMASIDKFLASDIAWLASGASNDDQHQIEDRFFDELDHLRQATLTGNAGATDRKAFIEQGRRLIYDLATKIDRAIGSTTMVLTMEGTTIPGTPACPEYLKAHVHLPPSFLTHNLSSKHQIATIVQLFIEHIGVPTIATWERRARKLWSLPVGSANVTRALNKYTPLIPTLSPSTSTHYLFRGREAGWRPLAPDAAVAPMLSQGSTIYDIDDIPMDPVTSDLVSAYERIANLETDLRAADAQIINADHQIETLQGVASGYEESQAELRMQLRDLCYFPAVHSFQIACGAFHPESSAPHDISYNNPSCPFHTSALLRIWLHPEHSVWPKHIAWTSGFYPFLIDEELELHTDAIRLICRFVGPLRWSSEIESLQYFPPGAMGSLLVALERDLAA
;
A
#
# COMPACT_ATOMS: atom_id res chain seq x y z
N MET A 1 -42.42 -32.47 -20.58
CA MET A 1 -41.21 -31.78 -20.10
C MET A 1 -40.69 -30.92 -21.22
N SER A 2 -40.97 -29.62 -21.17
CA SER A 2 -40.41 -28.63 -22.10
C SER A 2 -38.92 -28.49 -21.82
N THR A 3 -38.09 -28.59 -22.86
CA THR A 3 -36.67 -28.22 -22.76
C THR A 3 -36.61 -26.75 -22.33
N PRO A 4 -35.85 -26.39 -21.28
CA PRO A 4 -35.70 -24.99 -20.90
C PRO A 4 -35.12 -24.25 -22.11
N SER A 5 -35.86 -23.23 -22.57
CA SER A 5 -35.44 -22.38 -23.68
C SER A 5 -34.04 -21.87 -23.39
N ARG A 6 -33.09 -22.11 -24.30
CA ARG A 6 -31.75 -21.49 -24.26
C ARG A 6 -31.91 -20.02 -23.92
N TRP A 7 -31.45 -19.61 -22.74
CA TRP A 7 -31.41 -18.22 -22.35
C TRP A 7 -30.60 -17.47 -23.40
N ASN A 8 -31.29 -16.71 -24.25
CA ASN A 8 -30.68 -15.96 -25.33
C ASN A 8 -30.11 -14.66 -24.72
N TRP A 9 -28.95 -14.76 -24.08
CA TRP A 9 -28.23 -13.63 -23.48
C TRP A 9 -27.60 -12.69 -24.52
N ARG A 10 -28.06 -12.71 -25.77
CA ARG A 10 -27.79 -11.64 -26.74
C ARG A 10 -28.55 -10.39 -26.30
N VAL A 11 -28.04 -9.73 -25.26
CA VAL A 11 -28.52 -8.42 -24.82
C VAL A 11 -28.04 -7.41 -25.86
N SER A 12 -28.96 -6.75 -26.54
CA SER A 12 -28.65 -5.68 -27.50
C SER A 12 -27.77 -4.62 -26.81
N GLY A 13 -26.51 -4.49 -27.26
CA GLY A 13 -25.58 -3.48 -26.76
C GLY A 13 -24.36 -4.01 -26.00
N VAL A 14 -24.39 -5.27 -25.52
CA VAL A 14 -23.25 -5.91 -24.85
C VAL A 14 -22.95 -7.25 -25.54
N ASN A 15 -21.95 -7.25 -26.41
CA ASN A 15 -21.38 -8.48 -26.97
C ASN A 15 -20.37 -9.05 -25.96
N LEU A 16 -20.84 -9.75 -24.92
CA LEU A 16 -20.01 -10.78 -24.32
C LEU A 16 -20.18 -12.04 -25.17
N PRO A 17 -19.10 -12.62 -25.72
CA PRO A 17 -19.22 -13.87 -26.44
C PRO A 17 -19.75 -14.94 -25.47
N PRO A 18 -20.78 -15.72 -25.84
CA PRO A 18 -21.09 -16.92 -25.07
C PRO A 18 -19.83 -17.81 -25.09
N PRO A 19 -19.50 -18.48 -23.98
CA PRO A 19 -18.34 -19.36 -23.91
C PRO A 19 -18.31 -20.26 -25.15
N ASN A 20 -17.13 -20.39 -25.76
CA ASN A 20 -16.92 -21.30 -26.88
C ASN A 20 -17.47 -22.67 -26.47
N SER A 21 -18.46 -23.17 -27.22
CA SER A 21 -19.28 -24.35 -26.90
C SER A 21 -18.53 -25.69 -26.91
N ARG A 22 -17.20 -25.67 -26.79
CA ARG A 22 -16.34 -26.82 -27.12
C ARG A 22 -15.88 -27.64 -25.92
N THR A 23 -15.96 -27.18 -24.67
CA THR A 23 -15.30 -27.94 -23.58
C THR A 23 -16.06 -28.14 -22.28
N LEU A 24 -17.10 -27.37 -21.94
CA LEU A 24 -17.79 -27.58 -20.66
C LEU A 24 -19.31 -27.45 -20.79
N ASN A 25 -20.02 -28.26 -20.01
CA ASN A 25 -21.46 -28.19 -19.86
C ASN A 25 -21.81 -26.74 -19.47
N PRO A 26 -22.57 -25.97 -20.28
CA PRO A 26 -22.81 -24.53 -20.08
C PRO A 26 -23.61 -24.19 -18.81
N LEU A 27 -23.80 -25.17 -17.93
CA LEU A 27 -24.57 -25.12 -16.69
C LEU A 27 -23.68 -25.11 -15.44
N THR A 28 -22.38 -25.36 -15.57
CA THR A 28 -21.47 -25.40 -14.41
C THR A 28 -20.35 -24.37 -14.62
N PRO A 29 -20.37 -23.22 -13.90
CA PRO A 29 -19.27 -22.26 -13.98
C PRO A 29 -17.96 -22.86 -13.44
N ARG A 30 -16.81 -22.43 -13.99
CA ARG A 30 -15.47 -22.76 -13.47
C ARG A 30 -15.31 -22.39 -12.00
N ALA A 31 -14.43 -23.04 -11.24
CA ALA A 31 -14.20 -22.65 -9.85
C ALA A 31 -13.55 -21.24 -9.75
N TYR A 32 -13.68 -20.57 -8.60
CA TYR A 32 -13.20 -19.17 -8.42
C TYR A 32 -11.68 -19.01 -8.67
N ASP A 33 -10.90 -20.01 -8.28
CA ASP A 33 -9.45 -20.11 -8.45
C ASP A 33 -9.01 -20.40 -9.90
N GLU A 34 -9.95 -20.79 -10.76
CA GLU A 34 -9.72 -21.05 -12.19
C GLU A 34 -10.12 -19.86 -13.09
N LEU A 35 -10.57 -18.75 -12.48
CA LEU A 35 -10.98 -17.56 -13.23
C LEU A 35 -9.76 -16.70 -13.59
N GLY A 36 -9.54 -16.46 -14.89
CA GLY A 36 -8.46 -15.61 -15.43
C GLY A 36 -8.97 -14.34 -16.11
N PHE A 37 -8.07 -13.47 -16.57
CA PHE A 37 -8.43 -12.22 -17.25
C PHE A 37 -8.93 -12.47 -18.70
N ASP A 38 -10.11 -13.06 -18.83
CA ASP A 38 -10.74 -13.36 -20.12
C ASP A 38 -12.28 -13.21 -20.09
N PRO A 39 -12.95 -13.03 -21.25
CA PRO A 39 -14.40 -12.85 -21.31
C PRO A 39 -15.23 -13.99 -20.72
N THR A 40 -14.73 -15.24 -20.79
CA THR A 40 -15.42 -16.41 -20.23
C THR A 40 -15.38 -16.38 -18.71
N SER A 41 -14.27 -15.97 -18.11
CA SER A 41 -14.17 -15.84 -16.65
C SER A 41 -15.07 -14.74 -16.10
N ALA A 42 -15.21 -13.62 -16.82
CA ALA A 42 -16.20 -12.59 -16.46
C ALA A 42 -17.64 -13.14 -16.52
N TYR A 43 -17.93 -14.03 -17.48
CA TYR A 43 -19.23 -14.72 -17.55
C TYR A 43 -19.44 -15.69 -16.38
N ASP A 44 -18.44 -16.52 -16.05
CA ASP A 44 -18.52 -17.51 -14.96
C ASP A 44 -18.63 -16.83 -13.58
N LEU A 45 -17.91 -15.72 -13.37
CA LEU A 45 -17.99 -14.92 -12.13
C LEU A 45 -19.42 -14.47 -11.86
N ARG A 46 -20.15 -14.01 -12.89
CA ARG A 46 -21.57 -13.61 -12.75
C ARG A 46 -22.46 -14.77 -12.37
N HIS A 47 -22.17 -15.97 -12.87
CA HIS A 47 -22.94 -17.15 -12.53
C HIS A 47 -22.77 -17.49 -11.04
N HIS A 48 -21.58 -17.25 -10.47
CA HIS A 48 -21.35 -17.43 -9.03
C HIS A 48 -21.98 -16.35 -8.16
N LEU A 49 -21.92 -15.08 -8.59
CA LEU A 49 -22.51 -13.96 -7.85
C LEU A 49 -24.05 -13.97 -7.86
N GLY A 50 -24.65 -14.84 -8.68
CA GLY A 50 -26.08 -15.12 -8.69
C GLY A 50 -26.92 -14.06 -9.39
N VAL A 51 -28.12 -14.46 -9.82
CA VAL A 51 -29.18 -13.52 -10.21
C VAL A 51 -29.78 -13.01 -8.90
N CYS A 52 -29.75 -11.70 -8.63
CA CYS A 52 -30.48 -11.12 -7.50
C CYS A 52 -31.97 -11.47 -7.63
N THR A 53 -32.42 -12.49 -6.90
CA THR A 53 -33.78 -13.04 -7.00
C THR A 53 -34.84 -12.00 -6.63
N ASP A 54 -34.47 -11.07 -5.75
CA ASP A 54 -35.38 -10.13 -5.13
C ASP A 54 -35.58 -8.86 -5.99
N GLU A 55 -34.74 -8.66 -7.01
CA GLU A 55 -34.78 -7.48 -7.88
C GLU A 55 -34.58 -7.86 -9.37
N PRO A 56 -35.57 -8.53 -9.97
CA PRO A 56 -35.50 -8.96 -11.36
C PRO A 56 -35.27 -7.74 -12.28
N GLY A 57 -34.24 -7.85 -13.14
CA GLY A 57 -33.89 -6.79 -14.09
C GLY A 57 -32.83 -5.79 -13.62
N ARG A 58 -32.46 -5.76 -12.33
CA ARG A 58 -31.39 -4.86 -11.83
C ARG A 58 -30.05 -5.11 -12.51
N PHE A 59 -29.73 -6.38 -12.75
CA PHE A 59 -28.56 -6.77 -13.53
C PHE A 59 -28.56 -6.13 -14.92
N MET A 60 -29.66 -6.26 -15.66
CA MET A 60 -29.78 -5.68 -17.02
C MET A 60 -29.67 -4.15 -16.98
N ALA A 61 -30.26 -3.51 -15.97
CA ALA A 61 -30.18 -2.06 -15.79
C ALA A 61 -28.77 -1.55 -15.43
N SER A 62 -27.91 -2.42 -14.88
CA SER A 62 -26.56 -2.06 -14.41
C SER A 62 -25.46 -2.88 -15.08
N ILE A 63 -25.73 -3.45 -16.26
CA ILE A 63 -24.84 -4.42 -16.91
C ILE A 63 -23.42 -3.88 -17.10
N ASP A 64 -23.29 -2.60 -17.47
CA ASP A 64 -21.99 -1.93 -17.63
C ASP A 64 -21.19 -1.87 -16.32
N LYS A 65 -21.86 -1.66 -15.18
CA LYS A 65 -21.21 -1.63 -13.87
C LYS A 65 -20.77 -3.02 -13.43
N PHE A 66 -21.59 -4.04 -13.69
CA PHE A 66 -21.20 -5.42 -13.45
C PHE A 66 -20.01 -5.79 -14.33
N LEU A 67 -19.98 -5.42 -15.61
CA LEU A 67 -18.85 -5.71 -16.51
C LEU A 67 -17.56 -5.08 -16.00
N ALA A 68 -17.64 -3.81 -15.62
CA ALA A 68 -16.53 -3.10 -15.02
C ALA A 68 -16.05 -3.78 -13.72
N SER A 69 -16.97 -4.27 -12.88
CA SER A 69 -16.65 -5.03 -11.67
C SER A 69 -15.96 -6.36 -11.97
N ASP A 70 -16.43 -7.09 -12.98
CA ASP A 70 -15.84 -8.37 -13.37
C ASP A 70 -14.41 -8.17 -13.87
N ILE A 71 -14.18 -7.15 -14.71
CA ILE A 71 -12.85 -6.80 -15.20
C ILE A 71 -11.95 -6.35 -14.04
N ALA A 72 -12.46 -5.52 -13.12
CA ALA A 72 -11.72 -5.08 -11.95
C ALA A 72 -11.31 -6.26 -11.06
N TRP A 73 -12.22 -7.22 -10.85
CA TRP A 73 -11.97 -8.44 -10.11
C TRP A 73 -10.83 -9.24 -10.75
N LEU A 74 -10.93 -9.48 -12.06
CA LEU A 74 -9.93 -10.28 -12.78
C LEU A 74 -8.57 -9.57 -12.94
N ALA A 75 -8.55 -8.23 -12.89
CA ALA A 75 -7.31 -7.45 -12.94
C ALA A 75 -6.67 -7.21 -11.56
N SER A 76 -7.38 -7.53 -10.48
CA SER A 76 -6.91 -7.28 -9.12
C SER A 76 -5.62 -8.03 -8.84
N GLY A 77 -4.60 -7.33 -8.34
CA GLY A 77 -3.28 -7.90 -8.06
C GLY A 77 -2.32 -7.95 -9.25
N ALA A 78 -2.80 -7.72 -10.47
CA ALA A 78 -1.97 -7.79 -11.69
C ALA A 78 -0.82 -6.77 -11.71
N SER A 79 -0.85 -5.69 -10.90
CA SER A 79 0.28 -4.77 -10.79
C SER A 79 1.44 -5.29 -9.92
N ASN A 80 1.19 -6.32 -9.10
CA ASN A 80 2.11 -6.82 -8.06
C ASN A 80 2.30 -8.34 -8.15
N ASP A 81 2.09 -8.94 -9.33
CA ASP A 81 2.17 -10.38 -9.56
C ASP A 81 3.58 -10.87 -9.96
N ASP A 82 4.55 -9.96 -10.03
CA ASP A 82 5.91 -10.18 -10.53
C ASP A 82 6.00 -10.73 -11.97
N GLN A 83 4.90 -10.73 -12.72
CA GLN A 83 4.85 -11.25 -14.10
C GLN A 83 5.13 -10.18 -15.17
N HIS A 84 5.48 -8.97 -14.75
CA HIS A 84 5.87 -7.87 -15.64
C HIS A 84 7.22 -8.09 -16.32
N GLN A 85 8.08 -8.94 -15.74
CA GLN A 85 9.39 -9.26 -16.28
C GLN A 85 9.29 -10.33 -17.36
N ILE A 86 8.98 -9.87 -18.57
CA ILE A 86 8.89 -10.78 -19.71
C ILE A 86 10.17 -10.68 -20.52
N GLU A 87 10.95 -11.77 -20.50
CA GLU A 87 12.08 -12.03 -21.41
C GLU A 87 11.61 -12.08 -22.89
N ASP A 88 12.25 -12.85 -23.77
CA ASP A 88 11.79 -12.99 -25.17
C ASP A 88 10.57 -13.93 -25.33
N ARG A 89 9.75 -14.06 -24.27
CA ARG A 89 8.48 -14.79 -24.18
C ARG A 89 7.30 -13.83 -24.33
N PHE A 90 6.11 -14.38 -24.47
CA PHE A 90 4.86 -13.62 -24.59
C PHE A 90 4.12 -13.65 -23.25
N PHE A 91 3.19 -12.71 -23.01
CA PHE A 91 2.32 -12.76 -21.83
C PHE A 91 1.40 -13.97 -21.94
N ASP A 92 1.42 -14.84 -20.94
CA ASP A 92 0.58 -16.05 -20.90
C ASP A 92 -0.91 -15.67 -20.92
N GLU A 93 -1.28 -14.55 -20.29
CA GLU A 93 -2.63 -13.97 -20.29
C GLU A 93 -3.12 -13.67 -21.71
N LEU A 94 -2.24 -13.18 -22.59
CA LEU A 94 -2.64 -12.82 -23.95
C LEU A 94 -2.84 -14.07 -24.82
N ASP A 95 -2.06 -15.12 -24.58
CA ASP A 95 -2.31 -16.41 -25.23
C ASP A 95 -3.59 -17.05 -24.69
N HIS A 96 -3.82 -17.03 -23.37
CA HIS A 96 -5.06 -17.48 -22.74
C HIS A 96 -6.28 -16.74 -23.29
N LEU A 97 -6.23 -15.41 -23.36
CA LEU A 97 -7.28 -14.57 -23.94
C LEU A 97 -7.59 -14.93 -25.40
N ARG A 98 -6.55 -15.29 -26.17
CA ARG A 98 -6.70 -15.73 -27.56
C ARG A 98 -7.35 -17.12 -27.64
N GLN A 99 -6.96 -18.06 -26.78
CA GLN A 99 -7.53 -19.41 -26.73
C GLN A 99 -8.98 -19.42 -26.22
N ALA A 100 -9.32 -18.50 -25.30
CA ALA A 100 -10.64 -18.36 -24.71
C ALA A 100 -11.68 -17.73 -25.66
N THR A 101 -11.28 -17.20 -26.81
CA THR A 101 -12.17 -16.50 -27.77
C THR A 101 -12.26 -17.24 -29.10
N LEU A 102 -13.26 -16.91 -29.93
CA LEU A 102 -13.41 -17.52 -31.25
C LEU A 102 -12.19 -17.25 -32.15
N THR A 103 -11.96 -18.09 -33.16
CA THR A 103 -10.92 -17.83 -34.16
C THR A 103 -11.42 -16.81 -35.21
N GLY A 104 -10.47 -16.19 -35.93
CA GLY A 104 -10.78 -15.24 -36.99
C GLY A 104 -11.33 -13.89 -36.51
N ASN A 105 -12.15 -13.26 -37.34
CA ASN A 105 -12.66 -11.90 -37.10
C ASN A 105 -13.59 -11.79 -35.89
N ALA A 106 -14.34 -12.85 -35.58
CA ALA A 106 -15.28 -12.87 -34.45
C ALA A 106 -14.52 -12.70 -33.13
N GLY A 107 -13.58 -13.59 -32.79
CA GLY A 107 -12.84 -13.43 -31.54
C GLY A 107 -11.88 -12.25 -31.54
N ALA A 108 -11.40 -11.78 -32.71
CA ALA A 108 -10.68 -10.50 -32.76
C ALA A 108 -11.58 -9.33 -32.32
N THR A 109 -12.85 -9.33 -32.72
CA THR A 109 -13.85 -8.35 -32.29
C THR A 109 -14.13 -8.48 -30.80
N ASP A 110 -14.29 -9.70 -30.28
CA ASP A 110 -14.58 -9.94 -28.87
C ASP A 110 -13.42 -9.50 -27.96
N ARG A 111 -12.19 -9.87 -28.30
CA ARG A 111 -10.99 -9.43 -27.56
C ARG A 111 -10.84 -7.92 -27.57
N LYS A 112 -11.08 -7.28 -28.72
CA LYS A 112 -11.05 -5.82 -28.83
C LYS A 112 -12.11 -5.18 -27.92
N ALA A 113 -13.33 -5.71 -27.91
CA ALA A 113 -14.40 -5.22 -27.05
C ALA A 113 -14.06 -5.35 -25.56
N PHE A 114 -13.49 -6.49 -25.15
CA PHE A 114 -13.04 -6.72 -23.77
C PHE A 114 -11.93 -5.75 -23.35
N ILE A 115 -10.91 -5.56 -24.20
CA ILE A 115 -9.83 -4.59 -23.95
C ILE A 115 -10.37 -3.15 -23.86
N GLU A 116 -11.33 -2.78 -24.72
CA GLU A 116 -11.98 -1.46 -24.66
C GLU A 116 -12.73 -1.25 -23.34
N GLN A 117 -13.40 -2.27 -22.82
CA GLN A 117 -14.07 -2.20 -21.51
C GLN A 117 -13.07 -2.00 -20.38
N GLY A 118 -11.94 -2.72 -20.39
CA GLY A 118 -10.87 -2.52 -19.40
C GLY A 118 -10.27 -1.11 -19.48
N ARG A 119 -10.04 -0.59 -20.69
CA ARG A 119 -9.58 0.78 -20.88
C ARG A 119 -10.57 1.80 -20.33
N ARG A 120 -11.87 1.61 -20.59
CA ARG A 120 -12.93 2.47 -20.06
C ARG A 120 -12.96 2.46 -18.53
N LEU A 121 -12.81 1.28 -17.91
CA LEU A 121 -12.69 1.16 -16.45
C LEU A 121 -11.51 1.98 -15.91
N ILE A 122 -10.32 1.90 -16.53
CA ILE A 122 -9.16 2.71 -16.13
C ILE A 122 -9.47 4.21 -16.19
N TYR A 123 -10.17 4.65 -17.24
CA TYR A 123 -10.55 6.06 -17.40
C TYR A 123 -11.58 6.51 -16.36
N ASP A 124 -12.55 5.66 -16.04
CA ASP A 124 -13.55 5.92 -15.01
C ASP A 124 -12.88 6.01 -13.62
N LEU A 125 -11.90 5.15 -13.33
CA LEU A 125 -11.11 5.19 -12.09
C LEU A 125 -10.24 6.46 -12.02
N ALA A 126 -9.50 6.79 -13.07
CA ALA A 126 -8.72 8.03 -13.15
C ALA A 126 -9.60 9.27 -12.91
N THR A 127 -10.76 9.33 -13.56
CA THR A 127 -11.74 10.40 -13.36
C THR A 127 -12.24 10.47 -11.92
N LYS A 128 -12.45 9.32 -11.27
CA LYS A 128 -12.91 9.26 -9.87
C LYS A 128 -11.84 9.75 -8.91
N ILE A 129 -10.58 9.38 -9.14
CA ILE A 129 -9.43 9.89 -8.37
C ILE A 129 -9.35 11.41 -8.51
N ASP A 130 -9.34 11.92 -9.74
CA ASP A 130 -9.29 13.38 -10.01
C ASP A 130 -10.40 14.16 -9.29
N ARG A 131 -11.62 13.61 -9.26
CA ARG A 131 -12.74 14.22 -8.54
C ARG A 131 -12.61 14.13 -7.02
N ALA A 132 -12.04 13.05 -6.51
CA ALA A 132 -11.93 12.82 -5.07
C ALA A 132 -10.84 13.70 -4.43
N ILE A 133 -9.72 13.91 -5.11
CA ILE A 133 -8.57 14.63 -4.55
C ILE A 133 -8.26 15.96 -5.25
N GLY A 134 -9.02 16.32 -6.30
CA GLY A 134 -8.78 17.55 -7.06
C GLY A 134 -7.55 17.49 -7.97
N SER A 135 -7.10 16.29 -8.37
CA SER A 135 -5.94 16.10 -9.25
C SER A 135 -6.31 16.18 -10.75
N THR A 136 -5.29 16.08 -11.60
CA THR A 136 -5.45 15.85 -13.05
C THR A 136 -4.61 14.64 -13.45
N THR A 137 -5.25 13.60 -13.95
CA THR A 137 -4.60 12.36 -14.38
C THR A 137 -4.59 12.27 -15.90
N MET A 138 -3.43 11.96 -16.48
CA MET A 138 -3.30 11.63 -17.90
C MET A 138 -2.92 10.15 -18.03
N VAL A 139 -3.71 9.38 -18.80
CA VAL A 139 -3.42 7.96 -19.06
C VAL A 139 -3.07 7.79 -20.53
N LEU A 140 -1.88 7.25 -20.81
CA LEU A 140 -1.40 6.95 -22.16
C LEU A 140 -1.40 5.43 -22.35
N THR A 141 -2.16 4.94 -23.32
CA THR A 141 -2.16 3.52 -23.69
C THR A 141 -2.00 3.35 -25.18
N MET A 142 -1.43 2.22 -25.59
CA MET A 142 -1.27 1.87 -27.00
C MET A 142 -1.49 0.37 -27.16
N GLU A 143 -2.10 -0.02 -28.27
CA GLU A 143 -2.24 -1.44 -28.61
C GLU A 143 -0.89 -1.97 -29.12
N GLY A 144 -0.48 -3.15 -28.63
CA GLY A 144 0.76 -3.80 -29.09
C GLY A 144 0.68 -4.39 -30.51
N THR A 145 -0.47 -4.26 -31.18
CA THR A 145 -0.74 -4.87 -32.49
C THR A 145 -0.93 -3.83 -33.57
N THR A 146 -0.39 -4.10 -34.75
CA THR A 146 -0.60 -3.32 -35.99
C THR A 146 -1.38 -4.13 -37.02
N ILE A 147 -1.80 -3.48 -38.10
CA ILE A 147 -2.33 -4.19 -39.28
C ILE A 147 -1.18 -5.05 -39.83
N PRO A 148 -1.38 -6.35 -40.11
CA PRO A 148 -0.30 -7.23 -40.57
C PRO A 148 0.45 -6.68 -41.78
N GLY A 149 1.78 -6.69 -41.72
CA GLY A 149 2.68 -6.15 -42.75
C GLY A 149 2.93 -4.64 -42.67
N THR A 150 2.34 -3.94 -41.70
CA THR A 150 2.62 -2.52 -41.46
C THR A 150 3.97 -2.38 -40.74
N PRO A 151 4.84 -1.44 -41.15
CA PRO A 151 6.08 -1.21 -40.44
C PRO A 151 5.83 -0.69 -39.02
N ALA A 152 6.66 -1.11 -38.08
CA ALA A 152 6.69 -0.59 -36.72
C ALA A 152 7.38 0.79 -36.70
N CYS A 153 6.71 1.80 -37.24
CA CYS A 153 7.15 3.19 -37.16
C CYS A 153 6.01 4.11 -36.73
N PRO A 154 6.32 5.27 -36.11
CA PRO A 154 5.34 6.09 -35.39
C PRO A 154 4.09 6.44 -36.21
N GLU A 155 4.22 6.69 -37.51
CA GLU A 155 3.18 7.12 -38.45
C GLU A 155 2.01 6.14 -38.58
N TYR A 156 2.24 4.89 -38.20
CA TYR A 156 1.23 3.82 -38.25
C TYR A 156 0.62 3.50 -36.89
N LEU A 157 1.10 4.17 -35.83
CA LEU A 157 0.69 3.91 -34.47
C LEU A 157 -0.38 4.90 -34.01
N LYS A 158 -1.13 4.50 -33.00
CA LYS A 158 -2.17 5.33 -32.39
C LYS A 158 -2.10 5.20 -30.88
N ALA A 159 -2.00 6.31 -30.18
CA ALA A 159 -2.09 6.35 -28.73
C ALA A 159 -3.53 6.72 -28.30
N HIS A 160 -4.05 5.94 -27.38
CA HIS A 160 -5.30 6.21 -26.67
C HIS A 160 -4.94 7.01 -25.43
N VAL A 161 -5.42 8.25 -25.36
CA VAL A 161 -5.07 9.20 -24.32
C VAL A 161 -6.31 9.59 -23.54
N HIS A 162 -6.32 9.37 -22.24
CA HIS A 162 -7.28 9.97 -21.34
C HIS A 162 -6.74 11.29 -20.81
N LEU A 163 -7.55 12.34 -20.86
CA LEU A 163 -7.25 13.61 -20.22
C LEU A 163 -8.57 14.34 -19.89
N PRO A 164 -8.73 14.94 -18.70
CA PRO A 164 -9.90 15.75 -18.38
C PRO A 164 -10.07 16.93 -19.36
N PRO A 165 -11.22 17.06 -20.05
CA PRO A 165 -11.43 18.14 -21.01
C PRO A 165 -11.32 19.53 -20.38
N SER A 166 -11.73 19.66 -19.12
CA SER A 166 -11.62 20.89 -18.32
C SER A 166 -10.16 21.35 -18.18
N PHE A 167 -9.20 20.43 -18.15
CA PHE A 167 -7.78 20.79 -18.09
C PHE A 167 -7.36 21.50 -19.37
N LEU A 168 -7.73 20.96 -20.54
CA LEU A 168 -7.39 21.54 -21.84
C LEU A 168 -8.08 22.87 -22.12
N THR A 169 -9.28 23.09 -21.57
CA THR A 169 -10.00 24.37 -21.73
C THR A 169 -9.33 25.48 -20.95
N HIS A 170 -8.82 25.19 -19.74
CA HIS A 170 -8.16 26.19 -18.91
C HIS A 170 -6.67 26.37 -19.22
N ASN A 171 -6.01 25.35 -19.78
CA ASN A 171 -4.57 25.35 -20.03
C ASN A 171 -4.26 25.22 -21.53
N LEU A 172 -4.67 26.22 -22.31
CA LEU A 172 -4.49 26.21 -23.78
C LEU A 172 -3.01 26.17 -24.20
N SER A 173 -2.13 26.77 -23.41
CA SER A 173 -0.67 26.75 -23.64
C SER A 173 -0.11 25.33 -23.59
N SER A 174 -0.64 24.47 -22.71
CA SER A 174 -0.17 23.10 -22.48
C SER A 174 -0.43 22.12 -23.63
N LYS A 175 -1.22 22.51 -24.65
CA LYS A 175 -1.55 21.64 -25.79
C LYS A 175 -0.30 21.16 -26.54
N HIS A 176 0.72 22.02 -26.67
CA HIS A 176 1.97 21.67 -27.34
C HIS A 176 2.77 20.65 -26.56
N GLN A 177 2.85 20.82 -25.24
CA GLN A 177 3.54 19.93 -24.32
C GLN A 177 2.85 18.56 -24.29
N ILE A 178 1.52 18.53 -24.21
CA ILE A 178 0.75 17.28 -24.26
C ILE A 178 0.99 16.55 -25.58
N ALA A 179 0.87 17.22 -26.72
CA ALA A 179 1.11 16.60 -28.01
C ALA A 179 2.56 16.09 -28.15
N THR A 180 3.53 16.83 -27.59
CA THR A 180 4.94 16.42 -27.54
C THR A 180 5.11 15.16 -26.68
N ILE A 181 4.53 15.12 -25.48
CA ILE A 181 4.58 13.96 -24.59
C ILE A 181 3.98 12.72 -25.29
N VAL A 182 2.81 12.88 -25.92
CA VAL A 182 2.16 11.77 -26.62
C VAL A 182 2.99 11.28 -27.81
N GLN A 183 3.58 12.18 -28.59
CA GLN A 183 4.45 11.79 -29.70
C GLN A 183 5.72 11.08 -29.19
N LEU A 184 6.36 11.59 -28.13
CA LEU A 184 7.52 10.94 -27.51
C LEU A 184 7.17 9.55 -26.98
N PHE A 185 5.98 9.39 -26.38
CA PHE A 185 5.48 8.09 -25.95
C PHE A 185 5.33 7.12 -27.14
N ILE A 186 4.75 7.57 -28.26
CA ILE A 186 4.62 6.74 -29.47
C ILE A 186 6.00 6.36 -30.03
N GLU A 187 6.93 7.31 -30.13
CA GLU A 187 8.28 7.11 -30.68
C GLU A 187 9.12 6.16 -29.83
N HIS A 188 9.21 6.44 -28.53
CA HIS A 188 10.18 5.79 -27.65
C HIS A 188 9.64 4.59 -26.89
N ILE A 189 8.33 4.53 -26.65
CA ILE A 189 7.69 3.38 -25.99
C ILE A 189 6.94 2.56 -27.02
N GLY A 190 6.09 3.21 -27.82
CA GLY A 190 5.19 2.52 -28.73
C GLY A 190 5.89 1.69 -29.81
N VAL A 191 6.80 2.28 -30.56
CA VAL A 191 7.54 1.58 -31.61
C VAL A 191 8.28 0.34 -31.07
N PRO A 192 9.10 0.44 -30.00
CA PRO A 192 9.71 -0.74 -29.40
C PRO A 192 8.72 -1.79 -28.89
N THR A 193 7.60 -1.36 -28.30
CA THR A 193 6.55 -2.30 -27.83
C THR A 193 6.01 -3.13 -28.98
N ILE A 194 5.66 -2.52 -30.11
CA ILE A 194 5.10 -3.22 -31.27
C ILE A 194 6.15 -4.11 -31.95
N ALA A 195 7.37 -3.61 -32.14
CA ALA A 195 8.45 -4.40 -32.71
C ALA A 195 8.73 -5.66 -31.88
N THR A 196 8.73 -5.52 -30.55
CA THR A 196 8.92 -6.63 -29.61
C THR A 196 7.71 -7.57 -29.61
N TRP A 197 6.49 -7.03 -29.63
CA TRP A 197 5.27 -7.80 -29.72
C TRP A 197 5.24 -8.65 -30.99
N GLU A 198 5.52 -8.07 -32.16
CA GLU A 198 5.55 -8.80 -33.43
C GLU A 198 6.60 -9.90 -33.43
N ARG A 199 7.80 -9.62 -32.93
CA ARG A 199 8.89 -10.60 -32.83
C ARG A 199 8.46 -11.82 -32.01
N ARG A 200 7.85 -11.59 -30.85
CA ARG A 200 7.39 -12.66 -29.95
C ARG A 200 6.18 -13.38 -30.54
N ALA A 201 5.20 -12.64 -31.07
CA ALA A 201 4.00 -13.19 -31.69
C ALA A 201 4.32 -14.13 -32.86
N ARG A 202 5.34 -13.83 -33.69
CA ARG A 202 5.78 -14.71 -34.79
C ARG A 202 6.31 -16.07 -34.33
N LYS A 203 6.78 -16.20 -33.08
CA LYS A 203 7.23 -17.48 -32.53
C LYS A 203 6.08 -18.40 -32.15
N LEU A 204 4.96 -17.81 -31.72
CA LEU A 204 3.79 -18.55 -31.22
C LEU A 204 2.72 -18.72 -32.30
N TRP A 205 2.57 -17.73 -33.19
CA TRP A 205 1.47 -17.66 -34.13
C TRP A 205 1.96 -17.39 -35.55
N SER A 206 1.34 -18.06 -36.52
CA SER A 206 1.56 -17.82 -37.95
C SER A 206 0.92 -16.48 -38.35
N LEU A 207 1.66 -15.38 -38.19
CA LEU A 207 1.24 -14.07 -38.67
C LEU A 207 1.37 -14.01 -40.19
N PRO A 208 0.36 -13.51 -40.92
CA PRO A 208 0.49 -13.32 -42.35
C PRO A 208 1.61 -12.32 -42.64
N VAL A 209 2.57 -12.73 -43.45
CA VAL A 209 3.60 -11.85 -44.00
C VAL A 209 2.87 -10.97 -45.02
N GLY A 210 2.52 -9.75 -44.61
CA GLY A 210 1.64 -8.87 -45.40
C GLY A 210 2.21 -8.60 -46.79
N SER A 211 1.34 -8.68 -47.82
CA SER A 211 1.66 -8.13 -49.14
C SER A 211 1.68 -6.60 -49.04
N ALA A 212 2.64 -5.96 -49.70
CA ALA A 212 3.06 -4.58 -49.52
C ALA A 212 2.04 -3.48 -49.90
N ASN A 213 0.73 -3.76 -49.87
CA ASN A 213 -0.30 -2.73 -49.95
C ASN A 213 -0.44 -2.00 -48.61
N VAL A 214 0.69 -1.49 -48.11
CA VAL A 214 0.75 -0.63 -46.93
C VAL A 214 -0.13 0.57 -47.22
N THR A 215 -1.21 0.70 -46.47
CA THR A 215 -2.09 1.86 -46.59
C THR A 215 -1.22 3.09 -46.34
N ARG A 216 -1.29 4.08 -47.23
CA ARG A 216 -0.49 5.30 -47.17
C ARG A 216 -0.51 5.86 -45.75
N ALA A 217 0.66 6.26 -45.24
CA ALA A 217 0.79 6.93 -43.95
C ALA A 217 -0.29 8.02 -43.80
N LEU A 218 -0.89 8.07 -42.62
CA LEU A 218 -2.05 8.92 -42.37
C LEU A 218 -1.75 10.40 -42.62
N ASN A 219 -2.82 11.12 -42.99
CA ASN A 219 -2.79 12.48 -43.48
C ASN A 219 -1.94 13.43 -42.61
N LYS A 220 -1.04 14.21 -43.23
CA LYS A 220 -0.12 15.15 -42.55
C LYS A 220 -0.85 16.24 -41.76
N TYR A 221 -2.12 16.47 -42.06
CA TYR A 221 -2.98 17.51 -41.47
C TYR A 221 -3.83 17.01 -40.29
N THR A 222 -3.23 16.25 -39.37
CA THR A 222 -3.91 15.97 -38.10
C THR A 222 -3.84 17.21 -37.20
N PRO A 223 -4.92 17.56 -36.48
CA PRO A 223 -4.86 18.64 -35.48
C PRO A 223 -3.85 18.28 -34.38
N LEU A 224 -3.33 19.30 -33.70
CA LEU A 224 -2.36 19.11 -32.60
C LEU A 224 -2.93 18.23 -31.48
N ILE A 225 -4.16 18.54 -31.06
CA ILE A 225 -4.98 17.72 -30.17
C ILE A 225 -6.18 17.24 -30.98
N PRO A 226 -6.45 15.92 -31.06
CA PRO A 226 -7.62 15.38 -31.72
C PRO A 226 -8.92 15.96 -31.15
N THR A 227 -9.93 16.14 -32.00
CA THR A 227 -11.27 16.48 -31.53
C THR A 227 -11.90 15.27 -30.85
N LEU A 228 -12.52 15.50 -29.69
CA LEU A 228 -13.28 14.48 -28.97
C LEU A 228 -14.49 14.00 -29.78
N SER A 229 -14.80 12.72 -29.65
CA SER A 229 -16.03 12.14 -30.16
C SER A 229 -16.50 11.00 -29.23
N PRO A 230 -17.61 11.17 -28.49
CA PRO A 230 -18.43 12.39 -28.35
C PRO A 230 -17.69 13.53 -27.64
N SER A 231 -18.21 14.77 -27.71
CA SER A 231 -17.62 15.95 -27.05
C SER A 231 -17.55 15.87 -25.53
N THR A 232 -18.33 14.97 -24.92
CA THR A 232 -18.32 14.68 -23.48
C THR A 232 -17.31 13.61 -23.08
N SER A 233 -16.63 13.00 -24.04
CA SER A 233 -15.60 11.99 -23.79
C SER A 233 -14.35 12.63 -23.18
N THR A 234 -13.61 11.85 -22.42
CA THR A 234 -12.26 12.20 -21.93
C THR A 234 -11.17 11.48 -22.72
N HIS A 235 -11.56 10.71 -23.74
CA HIS A 235 -10.68 9.87 -24.55
C HIS A 235 -10.35 10.53 -25.90
N TYR A 236 -9.06 10.73 -26.13
CA TYR A 236 -8.48 11.25 -27.36
C TYR A 236 -7.71 10.14 -28.09
N LEU A 237 -7.81 10.11 -29.41
CA LEU A 237 -7.05 9.18 -30.25
C LEU A 237 -5.98 9.94 -31.03
N PHE A 238 -4.76 9.96 -30.48
CA PHE A 238 -3.61 10.57 -31.15
C PHE A 238 -3.04 9.58 -32.17
N ARG A 239 -2.72 10.09 -33.35
CA ARG A 239 -2.04 9.32 -34.38
C ARG A 239 -0.59 9.76 -34.40
N GLY A 240 0.33 8.81 -34.46
CA GLY A 240 1.74 9.14 -34.52
C GLY A 240 2.09 9.85 -35.81
N ARG A 241 3.13 10.67 -35.74
CA ARG A 241 3.70 11.46 -36.84
C ARG A 241 5.12 11.01 -37.15
N GLU A 242 5.70 11.53 -38.22
CA GLU A 242 7.08 11.22 -38.62
C GLU A 242 8.04 11.33 -37.42
N ALA A 243 8.98 10.39 -37.31
CA ALA A 243 9.88 10.34 -36.16
C ALA A 243 10.67 11.65 -35.98
N GLY A 244 10.76 12.14 -34.75
CA GLY A 244 11.37 13.43 -34.44
C GLY A 244 10.45 14.61 -34.71
N TRP A 245 9.19 14.37 -35.13
CA TRP A 245 8.22 15.45 -35.25
C TRP A 245 8.04 16.12 -33.90
N ARG A 246 8.16 17.45 -33.93
CA ARG A 246 7.77 18.32 -32.84
C ARG A 246 6.74 19.27 -33.42
N PRO A 247 5.66 19.58 -32.67
CA PRO A 247 4.83 20.67 -33.10
C PRO A 247 5.73 21.90 -33.14
N LEU A 248 5.81 22.55 -34.30
CA LEU A 248 6.40 23.87 -34.36
C LEU A 248 5.71 24.65 -33.26
N ALA A 249 6.49 25.18 -32.31
CA ALA A 249 5.96 26.17 -31.39
C ALA A 249 5.17 27.14 -32.28
N PRO A 250 3.93 27.50 -31.91
CA PRO A 250 3.15 28.39 -32.75
C PRO A 250 4.06 29.59 -32.92
N ASP A 251 4.61 29.72 -34.13
CA ASP A 251 5.71 30.65 -34.33
C ASP A 251 5.18 31.98 -33.82
N ALA A 252 6.05 32.81 -33.27
CA ALA A 252 5.80 34.24 -33.18
C ALA A 252 5.45 34.89 -34.57
N ALA A 253 5.20 34.07 -35.60
CA ALA A 253 4.50 34.35 -36.83
C ALA A 253 3.15 35.02 -36.58
N VAL A 254 3.27 36.34 -36.58
CA VAL A 254 2.23 37.28 -37.00
C VAL A 254 1.04 37.29 -36.04
N ALA A 255 1.30 37.73 -34.80
CA ALA A 255 0.37 38.71 -34.24
C ALA A 255 0.16 39.75 -35.34
N PRO A 256 -1.08 39.98 -35.83
CA PRO A 256 -1.31 40.92 -36.90
C PRO A 256 -0.61 42.21 -36.51
N MET A 257 0.25 42.71 -37.38
CA MET A 257 0.76 44.08 -37.29
C MET A 257 -0.47 44.98 -37.20
N LEU A 258 -0.93 45.23 -35.98
CA LEU A 258 -1.79 46.35 -35.69
C LEU A 258 -0.93 47.55 -36.03
N SER A 259 -1.32 48.15 -37.16
CA SER A 259 -0.85 49.41 -37.70
C SER A 259 -0.23 50.28 -36.62
N GLN A 260 1.06 50.54 -36.82
CA GLN A 260 1.83 51.56 -36.13
C GLN A 260 0.99 52.82 -35.96
N GLY A 261 0.61 53.08 -34.72
CA GLY A 261 -0.20 54.19 -34.32
C GLY A 261 -0.07 54.34 -32.81
N SER A 262 1.01 54.99 -32.41
CA SER A 262 1.18 55.68 -31.13
C SER A 262 1.79 54.90 -29.96
N THR A 263 2.90 55.49 -29.50
CA THR A 263 3.46 55.49 -28.14
C THR A 263 4.06 54.19 -27.61
N ILE A 264 5.40 54.14 -27.73
CA ILE A 264 6.31 53.43 -26.83
C ILE A 264 5.89 53.79 -25.39
N TYR A 265 5.24 52.84 -24.71
CA TYR A 265 5.17 52.84 -23.25
C TYR A 265 6.25 51.85 -22.80
N ASP A 266 7.19 52.34 -22.00
CA ASP A 266 8.12 51.50 -21.23
C ASP A 266 7.29 50.44 -20.48
N ILE A 267 7.53 49.16 -20.79
CA ILE A 267 6.85 48.02 -20.17
C ILE A 267 7.20 47.89 -18.68
N ASP A 268 8.25 48.60 -18.24
CA ASP A 268 8.64 48.68 -16.83
C ASP A 268 7.70 49.54 -15.97
N ASP A 269 6.76 50.27 -16.58
CA ASP A 269 5.81 51.17 -15.89
C ASP A 269 4.34 50.71 -16.01
N ILE A 270 4.07 49.43 -16.29
CA ILE A 270 2.71 48.89 -16.08
C ILE A 270 2.56 48.67 -14.57
N PRO A 271 1.77 49.48 -13.84
CA PRO A 271 1.54 49.25 -12.42
C PRO A 271 0.95 47.85 -12.28
N MET A 272 1.74 46.93 -11.71
CA MET A 272 1.22 45.63 -11.28
C MET A 272 0.01 45.92 -10.40
N ASP A 273 -1.17 45.47 -10.86
CA ASP A 273 -2.38 45.50 -10.06
C ASP A 273 -2.03 44.86 -8.70
N PRO A 274 -2.34 45.49 -7.55
CA PRO A 274 -2.11 44.90 -6.23
C PRO A 274 -2.60 43.44 -6.15
N VAL A 275 -3.64 43.08 -6.90
CA VAL A 275 -4.14 41.70 -7.02
C VAL A 275 -3.10 40.74 -7.63
N THR A 276 -2.35 41.16 -8.66
CA THR A 276 -1.28 40.35 -9.25
C THR A 276 -0.09 40.18 -8.32
N SER A 277 0.26 41.21 -7.54
CA SER A 277 1.34 41.10 -6.54
C SER A 277 0.99 40.11 -5.43
N ASP A 278 -0.25 40.17 -4.91
CA ASP A 278 -0.73 39.25 -3.88
C ASP A 278 -0.78 37.80 -4.40
N LEU A 279 -1.15 37.62 -5.67
CA LEU A 279 -1.20 36.31 -6.30
C LEU A 279 0.19 35.69 -6.45
N VAL A 280 1.19 36.46 -6.91
CA VAL A 280 2.59 35.99 -7.01
C VAL A 280 3.13 35.62 -5.63
N SER A 281 2.89 36.45 -4.60
CA SER A 281 3.30 36.16 -3.22
C SER A 281 2.63 34.90 -2.66
N ALA A 282 1.36 34.67 -2.99
CA ALA A 282 0.66 33.44 -2.60
C ALA A 282 1.27 32.20 -3.25
N TYR A 283 1.64 32.28 -4.54
CA TYR A 283 2.29 31.16 -5.23
C TYR A 283 3.68 30.86 -4.67
N GLU A 284 4.48 31.87 -4.36
CA GLU A 284 5.77 31.68 -3.68
C GLU A 284 5.61 31.02 -2.32
N ARG A 285 4.59 31.44 -1.55
CA ARG A 285 4.28 30.84 -0.24
C ARG A 285 3.87 29.37 -0.37
N ILE A 286 3.08 29.01 -1.38
CA ILE A 286 2.71 27.62 -1.65
C ILE A 286 3.95 26.79 -1.98
N ALA A 287 4.84 27.28 -2.87
CA ALA A 287 6.06 26.57 -3.22
C ALA A 287 7.01 26.34 -2.02
N ASN A 288 7.10 27.32 -1.12
CA ASN A 288 7.87 27.17 0.12
C ASN A 288 7.24 26.13 1.07
N LEU A 289 5.91 26.17 1.25
CA LEU A 289 5.20 25.19 2.07
C LEU A 289 5.32 23.76 1.52
N GLU A 290 5.30 23.58 0.20
CA GLU A 290 5.54 22.27 -0.43
C GLU A 290 6.96 21.76 -0.17
N THR A 291 7.94 22.65 -0.12
CA THR A 291 9.33 22.30 0.20
C THR A 291 9.47 21.90 1.66
N ASP A 292 8.84 22.64 2.57
CA ASP A 292 8.81 22.34 4.00
C ASP A 292 8.10 21.01 4.29
N LEU A 293 7.00 20.72 3.59
CA LEU A 293 6.26 19.45 3.71
C LEU A 293 7.16 18.26 3.32
N ARG A 294 7.88 18.35 2.20
CA ARG A 294 8.82 17.30 1.76
C ARG A 294 9.98 17.13 2.76
N ALA A 295 10.45 18.21 3.36
CA ALA A 295 11.48 18.14 4.39
C ALA A 295 10.97 17.44 5.67
N ALA A 296 9.73 17.71 6.07
CA ALA A 296 9.08 17.03 7.20
C ALA A 296 8.87 15.53 6.91
N ASP A 297 8.40 15.16 5.72
CA ASP A 297 8.25 13.76 5.32
C ASP A 297 9.58 13.00 5.37
N ALA A 298 10.67 13.62 4.91
CA ALA A 298 12.02 13.05 5.02
C ALA A 298 12.47 12.84 6.47
N GLN A 299 12.09 13.74 7.39
CA GLN A 299 12.36 13.58 8.82
C GLN A 299 11.55 12.44 9.44
N ILE A 300 10.29 12.26 9.04
CA ILE A 300 9.44 11.14 9.50
C ILE A 300 10.04 9.80 9.07
N ILE A 301 10.43 9.66 7.80
CA ILE A 301 11.08 8.43 7.29
C ILE A 301 12.37 8.12 8.06
N ASN A 302 13.18 9.14 8.36
CA ASN A 302 14.39 8.95 9.16
C ASN A 302 14.08 8.53 10.61
N ALA A 303 13.04 9.10 11.22
CA ALA A 303 12.59 8.72 12.56
C ALA A 303 12.07 7.27 12.60
N ASP A 304 11.31 6.84 11.60
CA ASP A 304 10.83 5.46 11.49
C ASP A 304 12.00 4.46 11.39
N HIS A 305 13.03 4.80 10.61
CA HIS A 305 14.24 3.98 10.52
C HIS A 305 15.01 3.89 11.85
N GLN A 306 15.06 4.98 12.62
CA GLN A 306 15.65 4.99 13.96
C GLN A 306 14.84 4.12 14.94
N ILE A 307 13.51 4.16 14.87
CA ILE A 307 12.63 3.32 15.69
C ILE A 307 12.87 1.84 15.38
N GLU A 308 12.93 1.46 14.10
CA GLU A 308 13.20 0.08 13.67
C GLU A 308 14.57 -0.40 14.16
N THR A 309 15.60 0.45 14.07
CA THR A 309 16.94 0.15 14.59
C THR A 309 16.92 -0.08 16.10
N LEU A 310 16.23 0.77 16.86
CA LEU A 310 16.10 0.63 18.31
C LEU A 310 15.31 -0.63 18.71
N GLN A 311 14.27 -0.99 17.96
CA GLN A 311 13.54 -2.24 18.17
C GLN A 311 14.41 -3.48 17.91
N GLY A 312 15.26 -3.44 16.89
CA GLY A 312 16.25 -4.50 16.64
C GLY A 312 17.24 -4.66 17.81
N VAL A 313 17.76 -3.54 18.32
CA VAL A 313 18.66 -3.55 19.50
C VAL A 313 17.96 -4.08 20.74
N ALA A 314 16.72 -3.65 21.01
CA ALA A 314 15.94 -4.12 22.15
C ALA A 314 15.69 -5.64 22.09
N SER A 315 15.35 -6.16 20.90
CA SER A 315 15.17 -7.60 20.67
C SER A 315 16.45 -8.39 20.95
N GLY A 316 17.61 -7.87 20.52
CA GLY A 316 18.90 -8.50 20.82
C GLY A 316 19.26 -8.51 22.32
N TYR A 317 18.87 -7.48 23.07
CA TYR A 317 19.02 -7.46 24.52
C TYR A 317 18.11 -8.49 25.22
N GLU A 318 16.87 -8.66 24.77
CA GLU A 318 15.95 -9.67 25.31
C GLU A 318 16.48 -11.09 25.09
N GLU A 319 17.02 -11.38 23.90
CA GLU A 319 17.66 -12.66 23.58
C GLU A 319 18.88 -12.91 24.47
N SER A 320 19.76 -11.92 24.63
CA SER A 320 20.92 -12.01 25.52
C SER A 320 20.53 -12.25 26.98
N GLN A 321 19.47 -11.59 27.46
CA GLN A 321 18.93 -11.84 28.81
C GLN A 321 18.35 -13.25 28.96
N ALA A 322 17.66 -13.75 27.93
CA ALA A 322 17.12 -15.11 27.93
C ALA A 322 18.25 -16.16 27.99
N GLU A 323 19.33 -15.94 27.24
CA GLU A 323 20.53 -16.80 27.27
C GLU A 323 21.20 -16.77 28.65
N LEU A 324 21.42 -15.58 29.23
CA LEU A 324 22.00 -15.45 30.57
C LEU A 324 21.15 -16.16 31.64
N ARG A 325 19.81 -16.05 31.55
CA ARG A 325 18.88 -16.75 32.46
C ARG A 325 18.99 -18.26 32.32
N MET A 326 19.22 -18.77 31.11
CA MET A 326 19.43 -20.19 30.85
C MET A 326 20.75 -20.66 31.47
N GLN A 327 21.84 -19.94 31.24
CA GLN A 327 23.15 -20.24 31.83
C GLN A 327 23.14 -20.22 33.37
N LEU A 328 22.45 -19.24 33.98
CA LEU A 328 22.28 -19.17 35.43
C LEU A 328 21.46 -20.34 35.98
N ARG A 329 20.44 -20.79 35.25
CA ARG A 329 19.65 -21.98 35.64
C ARG A 329 20.52 -23.23 35.68
N ASP A 330 21.40 -23.42 34.68
CA ASP A 330 22.30 -24.56 34.61
C ASP A 330 23.35 -24.54 35.73
N LEU A 331 23.86 -23.36 36.10
CA LEU A 331 24.78 -23.20 37.24
C LEU A 331 24.11 -23.48 38.59
N CYS A 332 22.83 -23.10 38.75
CA CYS A 332 22.07 -23.35 39.97
C CYS A 332 21.60 -24.80 40.11
N TYR A 333 21.65 -25.59 39.03
CA TYR A 333 21.36 -27.02 39.04
C TYR A 333 22.57 -27.88 39.47
N PHE A 334 23.37 -27.38 40.42
CA PHE A 334 24.30 -28.23 41.16
C PHE A 334 23.48 -29.15 42.06
N PRO A 335 23.51 -30.48 41.87
CA PRO A 335 22.70 -31.39 42.66
C PRO A 335 23.23 -31.35 44.09
N ALA A 336 22.47 -30.75 45.00
CA ALA A 336 22.64 -30.88 46.44
C ALA A 336 22.32 -32.32 46.85
N VAL A 337 23.21 -33.24 46.50
CA VAL A 337 23.31 -34.54 47.15
C VAL A 337 24.15 -34.33 48.40
N HIS A 338 23.47 -34.11 49.53
CA HIS A 338 23.76 -34.86 50.75
C HIS A 338 22.63 -34.63 51.78
N SER A 339 21.68 -35.55 51.73
CA SER A 339 21.13 -36.28 52.89
C SER A 339 21.28 -35.62 54.27
N PHE A 340 20.26 -34.91 54.73
CA PHE A 340 20.01 -34.69 56.16
C PHE A 340 18.62 -35.22 56.51
N GLN A 341 18.57 -36.53 56.79
CA GLN A 341 17.36 -37.22 57.22
C GLN A 341 17.28 -37.13 58.75
N ILE A 342 16.65 -36.07 59.27
CA ILE A 342 16.30 -36.00 60.69
C ILE A 342 14.95 -36.69 60.87
N ALA A 343 15.01 -37.90 61.42
CA ALA A 343 13.87 -38.63 61.92
C ALA A 343 13.32 -37.95 63.19
N CYS A 344 12.08 -37.47 63.13
CA CYS A 344 11.21 -37.23 64.29
C CYS A 344 9.82 -37.63 63.76
N GLY A 345 9.29 -38.80 64.09
CA GLY A 345 8.86 -39.14 65.44
C GLY A 345 7.34 -38.97 65.47
N ALA A 346 6.63 -40.00 64.98
CA ALA A 346 5.18 -40.04 64.90
C ALA A 346 4.56 -40.05 66.30
N PHE A 347 3.63 -39.13 66.55
CA PHE A 347 2.68 -39.23 67.66
C PHE A 347 1.28 -38.93 67.12
N HIS A 348 0.52 -40.00 66.90
CA HIS A 348 -0.95 -39.99 66.92
C HIS A 348 -1.41 -39.96 68.39
N PRO A 349 -2.52 -39.30 68.73
CA PRO A 349 -3.78 -40.05 68.75
C PRO A 349 -5.03 -39.27 68.31
N GLU A 350 -6.06 -40.07 68.14
CA GLU A 350 -7.41 -39.78 67.66
C GLU A 350 -8.25 -38.87 68.58
N SER A 351 -9.33 -38.36 67.98
CA SER A 351 -10.70 -38.32 68.55
C SER A 351 -11.21 -37.07 69.30
N SER A 352 -12.33 -36.59 68.74
CA SER A 352 -13.54 -36.04 69.38
C SER A 352 -13.57 -34.62 69.97
N ALA A 353 -14.48 -33.83 69.38
CA ALA A 353 -15.01 -32.50 69.73
C ALA A 353 -15.84 -32.48 71.05
N PRO A 354 -16.60 -31.41 71.36
CA PRO A 354 -16.19 -30.01 71.62
C PRO A 354 -16.71 -29.53 73.00
N HIS A 355 -16.04 -28.58 73.67
CA HIS A 355 -16.70 -27.72 74.66
C HIS A 355 -16.01 -26.36 74.82
N ASP A 356 -16.78 -25.30 74.56
CA ASP A 356 -16.57 -23.92 75.00
C ASP A 356 -16.60 -23.82 76.53
N ILE A 357 -15.57 -23.22 77.16
CA ILE A 357 -15.68 -22.32 78.34
C ILE A 357 -14.48 -21.35 78.34
N SER A 358 -14.78 -20.13 78.79
CA SER A 358 -14.07 -18.86 78.77
C SER A 358 -13.00 -18.59 79.86
N TYR A 359 -12.18 -17.55 79.56
CA TYR A 359 -11.54 -16.52 80.42
C TYR A 359 -10.18 -16.74 81.14
N ASN A 360 -9.26 -15.79 80.83
CA ASN A 360 -8.22 -15.12 81.64
C ASN A 360 -6.84 -15.77 81.95
N ASN A 361 -5.83 -15.37 81.14
CA ASN A 361 -4.47 -14.80 81.40
C ASN A 361 -3.81 -14.89 82.82
N PRO A 362 -2.47 -14.72 83.04
CA PRO A 362 -1.31 -14.60 82.12
C PRO A 362 -0.04 -15.43 82.52
N SER A 363 1.03 -15.26 81.74
CA SER A 363 2.48 -15.40 82.08
C SER A 363 3.19 -16.75 81.84
N CYS A 364 4.02 -16.85 80.79
CA CYS A 364 5.48 -17.03 80.93
C CYS A 364 6.19 -17.06 79.56
N PRO A 365 7.47 -16.65 79.47
CA PRO A 365 8.16 -16.35 78.22
C PRO A 365 9.03 -17.51 77.75
N PHE A 366 8.99 -17.86 76.47
CA PHE A 366 10.10 -18.56 75.83
C PHE A 366 10.33 -18.03 74.42
N HIS A 367 11.53 -17.46 74.25
CA HIS A 367 12.16 -17.21 72.98
C HIS A 367 12.33 -18.52 72.21
N THR A 368 11.72 -18.62 71.03
CA THR A 368 12.22 -19.48 69.97
C THR A 368 12.18 -18.69 68.67
N SER A 369 13.38 -18.39 68.17
CA SER A 369 13.65 -17.80 66.87
C SER A 369 12.97 -18.64 65.79
N ALA A 370 11.93 -18.09 65.17
CA ALA A 370 11.29 -18.70 64.01
C ALA A 370 12.22 -18.58 62.81
N LEU A 371 12.75 -19.73 62.36
CA LEU A 371 13.27 -19.92 61.02
C LEU A 371 12.19 -19.52 60.01
N LEU A 372 12.46 -18.43 59.29
CA LEU A 372 11.67 -17.98 58.15
C LEU A 372 11.80 -19.00 57.01
N ARG A 373 10.96 -20.05 57.00
CA ARG A 373 10.69 -20.83 55.79
C ARG A 373 9.78 -19.98 54.91
N ILE A 374 10.38 -19.25 53.96
CA ILE A 374 9.62 -18.71 52.84
C ILE A 374 9.29 -19.89 51.93
N TRP A 375 8.07 -20.42 52.09
CA TRP A 375 7.45 -21.27 51.09
C TRP A 375 6.96 -20.35 49.97
N LEU A 376 7.71 -20.30 48.87
CA LEU A 376 7.22 -19.68 47.63
C LEU A 376 6.22 -20.66 47.01
N HIS A 377 4.95 -20.51 47.37
CA HIS A 377 3.86 -21.05 46.56
C HIS A 377 3.51 -20.01 45.49
N PRO A 378 3.46 -20.38 44.19
CA PRO A 378 2.92 -19.50 43.18
C PRO A 378 1.40 -19.47 43.38
N GLU A 379 0.81 -18.33 43.05
CA GLU A 379 -0.63 -18.03 43.06
C GLU A 379 -1.13 -17.34 44.36
N HIS A 380 -1.51 -16.06 44.17
CA HIS A 380 -2.03 -15.07 45.13
C HIS A 380 -0.99 -14.25 45.93
N SER A 381 -0.53 -13.14 45.35
CA SER A 381 0.21 -12.09 46.06
C SER A 381 -0.68 -10.85 46.30
N VAL A 382 -1.24 -10.76 47.51
CA VAL A 382 -1.63 -9.49 48.12
C VAL A 382 -0.52 -9.15 49.12
N TRP A 383 0.29 -8.13 48.83
CA TRP A 383 1.38 -7.70 49.70
C TRP A 383 0.88 -6.73 50.79
N PRO A 384 1.31 -6.86 52.06
CA PRO A 384 1.08 -5.83 53.06
C PRO A 384 1.96 -4.61 52.77
N LYS A 385 1.34 -3.42 52.73
CA LYS A 385 2.03 -2.13 52.77
C LYS A 385 2.54 -1.90 54.20
N HIS A 386 3.76 -1.35 54.31
CA HIS A 386 4.48 -0.90 55.50
C HIS A 386 5.47 -1.90 56.13
N ILE A 387 6.73 -1.80 55.69
CA ILE A 387 7.89 -2.07 56.54
C ILE A 387 8.70 -0.79 56.60
N ALA A 388 8.78 -0.20 57.80
CA ALA A 388 9.59 0.97 58.10
C ALA A 388 11.07 0.54 58.20
N TRP A 389 11.96 1.26 57.51
CA TRP A 389 13.40 1.09 57.63
C TRP A 389 13.91 1.96 58.76
N THR A 390 14.36 1.35 59.86
CA THR A 390 15.17 2.02 60.88
C THR A 390 16.64 1.81 60.55
N SER A 391 17.33 2.91 60.28
CA SER A 391 18.79 3.00 60.13
C SER A 391 19.48 2.79 61.48
N GLY A 392 20.46 1.90 61.51
CA GLY A 392 21.35 1.69 62.64
C GLY A 392 22.75 1.30 62.15
N PHE A 393 23.63 2.30 62.06
CA PHE A 393 25.07 2.11 61.84
C PHE A 393 25.75 1.85 63.18
N TYR A 394 26.55 0.78 63.29
CA TYR A 394 27.73 0.72 64.17
C TYR A 394 28.82 -0.13 63.49
N PRO A 395 30.11 0.26 63.58
CA PRO A 395 31.22 -0.37 62.85
C PRO A 395 32.01 -1.36 63.73
N PHE A 396 32.65 -2.37 63.12
CA PHE A 396 34.06 -2.80 63.29
C PHE A 396 34.34 -4.14 62.56
N LEU A 397 35.36 -4.13 61.67
CA LEU A 397 36.39 -5.14 61.28
C LEU A 397 36.07 -6.65 61.40
N ILE A 398 36.35 -7.59 60.48
CA ILE A 398 37.13 -7.77 59.22
C ILE A 398 36.65 -9.13 58.61
N ASP A 399 36.58 -9.29 57.28
CA ASP A 399 37.27 -10.36 56.52
C ASP A 399 37.09 -10.21 55.00
N GLU A 400 38.17 -10.41 54.24
CA GLU A 400 38.39 -10.09 52.82
C GLU A 400 37.57 -10.92 51.79
N GLU A 401 36.62 -11.76 52.20
CA GLU A 401 35.81 -12.57 51.28
C GLU A 401 34.45 -11.96 50.90
N LEU A 402 34.20 -10.69 51.26
CA LEU A 402 32.93 -10.00 50.99
C LEU A 402 32.97 -8.94 49.88
N GLU A 403 34.09 -8.75 49.17
CA GLU A 403 34.14 -7.77 48.06
C GLU A 403 33.43 -8.27 46.80
N LEU A 404 33.48 -9.58 46.50
CA LEU A 404 32.85 -10.13 45.30
C LEU A 404 31.31 -10.12 45.35
N HIS A 405 30.73 -10.25 46.55
CA HIS A 405 29.28 -10.23 46.74
C HIS A 405 28.71 -8.83 46.93
N THR A 406 29.51 -7.87 47.43
CA THR A 406 29.06 -6.49 47.59
C THR A 406 28.87 -5.79 46.25
N ASP A 407 29.71 -6.09 45.25
CA ASP A 407 29.56 -5.53 43.90
C ASP A 407 28.42 -6.18 43.11
N ALA A 408 28.17 -7.48 43.29
CA ALA A 408 26.99 -8.15 42.73
C ALA A 408 25.68 -7.63 43.34
N ILE A 409 25.65 -7.37 44.65
CA ILE A 409 24.49 -6.79 45.34
C ILE A 409 24.30 -5.31 44.98
N ARG A 410 25.38 -4.53 44.81
CA ARG A 410 25.30 -3.15 44.29
C ARG A 410 24.81 -3.10 42.84
N LEU A 411 25.16 -4.08 42.01
CA LEU A 411 24.69 -4.22 40.63
C LEU A 411 23.19 -4.56 40.59
N ILE A 412 22.72 -5.47 41.46
CA ILE A 412 21.31 -5.83 41.60
C ILE A 412 20.49 -4.66 42.16
N CYS A 413 21.00 -3.93 43.15
CA CYS A 413 20.33 -2.75 43.69
C CYS A 413 20.29 -1.56 42.72
N ARG A 414 21.22 -1.46 41.76
CA ARG A 414 21.18 -0.45 40.68
C ARG A 414 20.17 -0.77 39.58
N PHE A 415 19.82 -2.04 39.36
CA PHE A 415 18.92 -2.45 38.28
C PHE A 415 17.47 -2.71 38.72
N VAL A 416 17.19 -2.80 40.02
CA VAL A 416 15.86 -3.20 40.54
C VAL A 416 15.05 -2.04 41.18
N GLY A 417 15.43 -0.78 40.97
CA GLY A 417 14.52 0.35 41.22
C GLY A 417 14.90 1.62 40.44
N PRO A 418 13.98 2.30 39.73
CA PRO A 418 12.51 2.21 39.76
C PRO A 418 11.89 1.80 38.41
N LEU A 419 11.34 0.59 38.32
CA LEU A 419 10.38 0.22 37.27
C LEU A 419 9.01 -0.01 37.89
N ARG A 420 8.29 1.08 38.13
CA ARG A 420 6.82 1.13 38.21
C ARG A 420 6.34 2.52 37.86
N TRP A 421 6.27 2.82 36.57
CA TRP A 421 5.48 3.91 36.02
C TRP A 421 4.70 3.35 34.80
N SER A 422 3.65 2.59 35.06
CA SER A 422 2.61 2.28 34.08
C SER A 422 1.40 1.62 34.75
N SER A 423 0.47 2.45 35.20
CA SER A 423 -0.99 2.23 35.15
C SER A 423 -1.68 3.19 36.12
N GLU A 424 -1.71 4.48 35.79
CA GLU A 424 -2.68 5.49 36.27
C GLU A 424 -2.38 6.82 35.57
N ILE A 425 -2.68 6.90 34.26
CA ILE A 425 -2.87 8.18 33.55
C ILE A 425 -4.18 8.07 32.75
N GLU A 426 -5.27 7.94 33.50
CA GLU A 426 -6.60 8.37 33.09
C GLU A 426 -7.20 9.16 34.25
N SER A 427 -6.60 10.32 34.55
CA SER A 427 -7.24 11.45 35.27
C SER A 427 -6.22 12.52 35.66
N LEU A 428 -5.62 13.21 34.68
CA LEU A 428 -5.00 14.52 34.93
C LEU A 428 -5.36 15.46 33.77
N GLN A 429 -6.47 16.17 33.94
CA GLN A 429 -6.71 17.42 33.24
C GLN A 429 -5.84 18.51 33.89
N TYR A 430 -5.17 19.31 33.05
CA TYR A 430 -4.42 20.54 33.32
C TYR A 430 -3.02 20.45 33.95
N PHE A 431 -2.00 20.77 33.14
CA PHE A 431 -0.76 21.43 33.59
C PHE A 431 -0.39 22.58 32.63
N PRO A 432 0.14 23.72 33.13
CA PRO A 432 0.39 24.93 32.33
C PRO A 432 1.67 24.85 31.48
N PRO A 433 1.77 25.65 30.40
CA PRO A 433 2.91 25.63 29.49
C PRO A 433 4.14 26.25 30.19
N GLY A 434 5.19 25.46 30.36
CA GLY A 434 6.49 25.91 30.91
C GLY A 434 7.28 24.86 31.67
N ALA A 435 6.65 23.78 32.14
CA ALA A 435 7.32 22.76 32.96
C ALA A 435 8.14 21.71 32.18
N MET A 436 7.99 21.65 30.85
CA MET A 436 8.66 20.62 30.03
C MET A 436 10.12 20.97 29.71
N GLY A 437 10.49 22.25 29.74
CA GLY A 437 11.85 22.71 29.44
C GLY A 437 12.88 22.44 30.55
N SER A 438 12.45 22.32 31.81
CA SER A 438 13.35 22.04 32.93
C SER A 438 13.67 20.55 33.09
N LEU A 439 12.81 19.67 32.55
CA LEU A 439 13.02 18.21 32.59
C LEU A 439 14.06 17.77 31.55
N LEU A 440 14.05 18.40 30.37
CA LEU A 440 15.00 18.12 29.28
C LEU A 440 16.43 18.53 29.62
N VAL A 441 16.63 19.66 30.31
CA VAL A 441 17.96 20.13 30.75
C VAL A 441 18.55 19.26 31.87
N ALA A 442 17.70 18.64 32.69
CA ALA A 442 18.16 17.68 33.70
C ALA A 442 18.57 16.34 33.08
N LEU A 443 17.86 15.88 32.04
CA LEU A 443 18.15 14.64 31.32
C LEU A 443 19.43 14.72 30.45
N GLU A 444 19.70 15.87 29.82
CA GLU A 444 20.94 16.08 29.05
C GLU A 444 22.20 16.12 29.94
N ARG A 445 22.05 16.45 31.23
CA ARG A 445 23.18 16.58 32.16
C ARG A 445 23.62 15.24 32.75
N ASP A 446 22.71 14.28 32.85
CA ASP A 446 22.99 12.91 33.31
C ASP A 446 23.41 11.96 32.17
N LEU A 447 23.16 12.31 30.91
CA LEU A 447 23.63 11.56 29.74
C LEU A 447 25.06 11.92 29.30
N ALA A 448 25.62 13.01 29.84
CA ALA A 448 26.96 13.50 29.52
C ALA A 448 28.02 13.17 30.61
N ALA A 449 27.64 12.45 31.67
CA ALA A 449 28.50 11.97 32.76
C ALA A 449 28.47 10.44 32.81
#